data_AF-A0AAD7ZLW8-F1
#
_entry.id   AF-A0AAD7ZLW8-F1
#
_cell.length_a   1.000
_cell.length_b   1.000
_cell.length_c   1.000
_cell.angle_alpha   90.00
_cell.angle_beta   90.00
_cell.angle_gamma   90.00
#
_symmetry.space_group_name_H-M   'P 1'
#
loop_
_entity.id
_entity.type
_entity.pdbx_description
1 polymer ?
#
loop_
_entity_poly.entity_id
_entity_poly.type
_entity_poly.pdbx_seq_one_letter_code
_entity_poly.pdbx_strand_id
1 'polypeptide(L)'
;MQYYVPTDASYWHTKPEITARRDVSHNRQLEMYLPLESFLEDYGFDGRECLLRIICESAQVPFQHDETGLLEEIAHAVLTPSEELYLADGWCHNYTSTWTPNATNETHYLAAECLGRSNGDCSSAYPIVPRSPLDFISQQINYELVSG
;
A
#
# COMPACT_ATOMS: atom_id res chain seq x y z
N MET A 1 28.18 1.06 -14.97
CA MET A 1 27.07 0.15 -15.35
C MET A 1 26.33 0.79 -16.51
N GLN A 2 26.14 0.07 -17.61
CA GLN A 2 25.53 0.60 -18.83
C GLN A 2 24.22 -0.15 -19.05
N TYR A 3 23.10 0.52 -18.87
CA TYR A 3 21.79 -0.04 -19.14
C TYR A 3 21.51 0.09 -20.65
N TYR A 4 21.22 -1.04 -21.30
CA TYR A 4 20.82 -1.05 -22.70
C TYR A 4 19.32 -0.76 -22.78
N VAL A 5 18.99 0.40 -23.34
CA VAL A 5 17.60 0.80 -23.61
C VAL A 5 17.20 0.24 -24.96
N PRO A 6 16.13 -0.59 -25.04
CA PRO A 6 15.64 -1.12 -26.31
C PRO A 6 15.23 0.02 -27.24
N THR A 7 15.53 -0.12 -28.53
CA THR A 7 15.16 0.87 -29.57
C THR A 7 13.76 0.65 -30.12
N ASP A 8 13.06 -0.40 -29.67
CA ASP A 8 11.73 -0.77 -30.13
C ASP A 8 10.74 -0.73 -28.97
N ALA A 9 9.67 0.06 -29.15
CA ALA A 9 8.71 0.35 -28.11
C ALA A 9 7.79 -0.82 -27.75
N SER A 10 7.65 -1.79 -28.65
CA SER A 10 6.83 -2.98 -28.38
C SER A 10 7.40 -3.85 -27.24
N TYR A 11 8.71 -3.77 -26.98
CA TYR A 11 9.37 -4.49 -25.89
C TYR A 11 9.12 -3.90 -24.50
N TRP A 12 8.56 -2.68 -24.39
CA TRP A 12 8.21 -2.11 -23.09
C TRP A 12 7.03 -2.85 -22.43
N HIS A 13 6.20 -3.55 -23.23
CA HIS A 13 5.06 -4.32 -22.73
C HIS A 13 5.44 -5.72 -22.23
N THR A 14 6.64 -6.20 -22.55
CA THR A 14 7.13 -7.48 -22.03
C THR A 14 7.77 -7.25 -20.67
N LYS A 15 7.25 -7.90 -19.61
CA LYS A 15 7.85 -7.89 -18.28
C LYS A 15 9.32 -8.34 -18.43
N PRO A 16 10.31 -7.47 -18.17
CA PRO A 16 11.69 -7.84 -18.40
C PRO A 16 12.09 -8.95 -17.42
N GLU A 17 12.80 -9.98 -17.92
CA GLU A 17 13.50 -10.98 -17.10
C GLU A 17 14.70 -10.31 -16.40
N ILE A 18 14.42 -9.45 -15.43
CA ILE A 18 15.46 -8.86 -14.58
C ILE A 18 15.59 -9.74 -13.34
N THR A 19 16.45 -10.74 -13.40
CA THR A 19 16.80 -11.52 -12.21
C THR A 19 17.57 -10.63 -11.23
N ALA A 20 16.88 -10.26 -10.16
CA ALA A 20 17.38 -9.97 -8.81
C ALA A 20 18.74 -9.25 -8.72
N ARG A 21 18.70 -7.91 -8.64
CA ARG A 21 19.40 -7.12 -7.61
C ARG A 21 18.68 -5.79 -7.38
N ARG A 22 17.54 -5.83 -6.68
CA ARG A 22 17.08 -4.67 -5.90
C ARG A 22 17.25 -4.99 -4.43
N ASP A 23 18.47 -4.86 -3.92
CA ASP A 23 18.69 -4.53 -2.50
C ASP A 23 18.21 -3.09 -2.17
N VAL A 24 17.52 -2.43 -3.11
CA VAL A 24 16.94 -1.08 -2.99
C VAL A 24 15.42 -1.14 -2.71
N SER A 25 14.85 -2.33 -2.45
CA SER A 25 13.40 -2.52 -2.31
C SER A 25 12.87 -2.08 -0.95
N HIS A 26 13.52 -2.47 0.15
CA HIS A 26 12.95 -2.37 1.50
C HIS A 26 12.83 -0.93 2.06
N ASN A 27 13.77 -0.04 1.72
CA ASN A 27 13.73 1.35 2.23
C ASN A 27 12.70 2.23 1.51
N ARG A 28 12.37 1.95 0.24
CA ARG A 28 11.52 2.86 -0.56
C ARG A 28 10.06 2.83 -0.13
N GLN A 29 9.51 1.65 0.17
CA GLN A 29 8.16 1.55 0.73
C GLN A 29 8.05 2.23 2.09
N LEU A 30 9.04 2.03 2.97
CA LEU A 30 9.10 2.73 4.26
C LEU A 30 9.16 4.26 4.08
N GLU A 31 9.94 4.75 3.12
CA GLU A 31 10.02 6.18 2.78
C GLU A 31 8.70 6.75 2.24
N MET A 32 7.88 5.96 1.54
CA MET A 32 6.56 6.40 1.04
C MET A 32 5.50 6.48 2.14
N TYR A 33 5.64 5.68 3.19
CA TYR A 33 4.67 5.62 4.28
C TYR A 33 4.86 6.70 5.34
N LEU A 34 6.09 7.15 5.58
CA LEU A 34 6.36 8.20 6.56
C LEU A 34 5.55 9.49 6.32
N PRO A 35 5.45 10.03 5.08
CA PRO A 35 4.59 11.18 4.80
C PRO A 35 3.11 10.93 5.07
N LEU A 36 2.60 9.72 4.81
CA LEU A 36 1.21 9.36 5.06
C LEU A 36 0.93 9.28 6.57
N GLU A 37 1.81 8.63 7.33
CA GLU A 37 1.72 8.57 8.79
C GLU A 37 1.75 9.98 9.38
N SER A 38 2.72 10.81 8.99
CA SER A 38 2.83 12.20 9.45
C SER A 38 1.61 13.03 9.10
N PHE A 39 1.07 12.89 7.88
CA PHE A 39 -0.16 13.59 7.48
C PHE A 39 -1.32 13.21 8.40
N LEU A 40 -1.49 11.92 8.72
CA LEU A 40 -2.55 11.46 9.62
C LEU A 40 -2.34 11.93 11.07
N GLU A 41 -1.10 11.96 11.55
CA GLU A 41 -0.72 12.50 12.86
C GLU A 41 -1.05 13.99 13.01
N ASP A 42 -0.85 14.78 11.96
CA ASP A 42 -1.17 16.21 11.95
C ASP A 42 -2.67 16.47 12.17
N TYR A 43 -3.54 15.50 11.84
CA TYR A 43 -4.98 15.54 12.11
C TYR A 43 -5.39 14.85 13.43
N GLY A 44 -4.42 14.47 14.27
CA GLY A 44 -4.64 13.91 15.60
C GLY A 44 -4.94 12.42 15.63
N PHE A 45 -4.64 11.69 14.55
CA PHE A 45 -4.73 10.23 14.53
C PHE A 45 -3.42 9.57 14.94
N ASP A 46 -3.48 8.29 15.33
CA ASP A 46 -2.30 7.43 15.35
C ASP A 46 -1.95 7.09 13.90
N GLY A 47 -0.95 7.78 13.34
CA GLY A 47 -0.63 7.68 11.91
C GLY A 47 -0.29 6.27 11.48
N ARG A 48 0.39 5.52 12.35
CA ARG A 48 0.79 4.13 12.13
C ARG A 48 -0.42 3.20 12.05
N GLU A 49 -1.29 3.25 13.04
CA GLU A 49 -2.52 2.44 13.08
C GLU A 49 -3.46 2.79 11.92
N CYS A 50 -3.59 4.09 11.60
CA CYS A 50 -4.36 4.54 10.44
C CYS A 50 -3.79 4.02 9.13
N LEU A 51 -2.47 4.07 8.92
CA LEU A 51 -1.86 3.55 7.70
C LEU A 51 -2.09 2.05 7.55
N LEU A 52 -1.93 1.28 8.63
CA LEU A 52 -2.22 -0.15 8.61
C LEU A 52 -3.68 -0.42 8.24
N ARG A 53 -4.61 0.35 8.81
CA ARG A 53 -6.03 0.27 8.44
C ARG A 53 -6.28 0.63 6.97
N ILE A 54 -5.63 1.67 6.44
CA ILE A 54 -5.72 2.06 5.02
C ILE A 54 -5.32 0.89 4.13
N ILE A 55 -4.15 0.29 4.38
CA ILE A 55 -3.63 -0.84 3.60
C ILE A 55 -4.61 -2.02 3.64
N CYS A 56 -5.19 -2.30 4.81
CA CYS A 56 -6.19 -3.34 4.97
C CYS A 56 -7.47 -3.04 4.16
N GLU A 57 -8.03 -1.84 4.30
CA GLU A 57 -9.26 -1.43 3.61
C GLU A 57 -9.06 -1.40 2.07
N SER A 58 -7.92 -0.89 1.59
CA SER A 58 -7.60 -0.89 0.16
C SER A 58 -7.38 -2.28 -0.41
N ALA A 59 -6.94 -3.24 0.41
CA ALA A 59 -6.77 -4.62 -0.01
C ALA A 59 -8.11 -5.40 -0.09
N GLN A 60 -9.15 -4.95 0.64
CA GLN A 60 -10.51 -5.49 0.48
C GLN A 60 -11.18 -5.01 -0.81
N VAL A 61 -10.95 -3.73 -1.15
CA VAL A 61 -11.52 -3.09 -2.35
C VAL A 61 -10.37 -2.46 -3.14
N PRO A 62 -9.65 -3.25 -3.96
CA PRO A 62 -8.53 -2.76 -4.74
C PRO A 62 -8.92 -1.62 -5.67
N PHE A 63 -8.00 -0.68 -5.89
CA PHE A 63 -8.24 0.48 -6.76
C PHE A 63 -8.34 0.13 -8.25
N GLN A 64 -8.01 -1.11 -8.64
CA GLN A 64 -8.07 -1.56 -10.03
C GLN A 64 -9.52 -1.76 -10.51
N HIS A 65 -9.95 -0.95 -11.47
CA HIS A 65 -11.25 -1.02 -12.17
C HIS A 65 -11.04 -0.99 -13.69
N ASP A 66 -12.08 -1.28 -14.48
CA ASP A 66 -11.99 -1.35 -15.96
C ASP A 66 -11.50 -0.03 -16.62
N GLU A 67 -11.60 1.11 -15.92
CA GLU A 67 -11.06 2.41 -16.29
C GLU A 67 -10.17 3.01 -15.17
N THR A 68 -9.06 2.35 -14.83
CA THR A 68 -8.09 2.92 -13.88
C THR A 68 -7.44 4.19 -14.42
N GLY A 69 -7.60 5.30 -13.70
CA GLY A 69 -6.80 6.50 -13.90
C GLY A 69 -5.43 6.42 -13.24
N LEU A 70 -4.60 7.43 -13.49
CA LEU A 70 -3.25 7.51 -12.95
C LEU A 70 -3.24 7.55 -11.41
N LEU A 71 -4.23 8.19 -10.78
CA LEU A 71 -4.30 8.29 -9.33
C LEU A 71 -4.58 6.94 -8.70
N GLU A 72 -5.49 6.15 -9.29
CA GLU A 72 -5.79 4.79 -8.87
C GLU A 72 -4.58 3.87 -9.01
N GLU A 73 -3.80 3.99 -10.09
CA GLU A 73 -2.57 3.23 -10.26
C GLU A 73 -1.51 3.60 -9.20
N ILE A 74 -1.35 4.89 -8.90
CA ILE A 74 -0.44 5.35 -7.83
C ILE A 74 -0.91 4.84 -6.48
N ALA A 75 -2.22 4.95 -6.17
CA ALA A 75 -2.79 4.46 -4.93
C ALA A 75 -2.59 2.95 -4.78
N HIS A 76 -2.85 2.18 -5.85
CA HIS A 76 -2.59 0.73 -5.88
C HIS A 76 -1.11 0.42 -5.60
N ALA A 77 -0.18 1.11 -6.28
CA ALA A 77 1.25 0.86 -6.12
C ALA A 77 1.75 1.20 -4.71
N VAL A 78 1.22 2.25 -4.08
CA VAL A 78 1.63 2.66 -2.72
C VAL A 78 0.96 1.81 -1.64
N LEU A 79 -0.30 1.42 -1.82
CA LEU A 79 -1.10 0.76 -0.78
C LEU A 79 -1.21 -0.76 -0.95
N THR A 80 -0.41 -1.34 -1.85
CA THR A 80 -0.29 -2.79 -2.04
C THR A 80 1.15 -3.22 -1.71
N PRO A 81 1.50 -3.38 -0.42
CA PRO A 81 2.84 -3.76 0.02
C PRO A 81 3.45 -4.92 -0.77
N SER A 82 2.65 -5.92 -1.11
CA SER A 82 3.07 -7.11 -1.81
C SER A 82 3.46 -6.88 -3.28
N GLU A 83 3.11 -5.78 -3.95
CA GLU A 83 3.51 -5.53 -5.35
C GLU A 83 5.05 -5.41 -5.50
N GLU A 84 5.73 -4.91 -4.48
CA GLU A 84 7.20 -4.87 -4.48
C GLU A 84 7.83 -6.25 -4.25
N LEU A 85 7.08 -7.15 -3.61
CA LEU A 85 7.47 -8.53 -3.44
C LEU A 85 7.01 -9.28 -4.70
N TYR A 86 7.94 -9.72 -5.55
CA TYR A 86 7.65 -10.59 -6.70
C TYR A 86 7.05 -11.98 -6.32
N LEU A 87 6.45 -12.10 -5.13
CA LEU A 87 5.72 -13.25 -4.62
C LEU A 87 4.27 -13.15 -5.11
N ALA A 88 4.10 -13.27 -6.43
CA ALA A 88 2.82 -13.53 -7.03
C ALA A 88 2.32 -14.91 -6.56
N ASP A 89 1.08 -14.92 -6.07
CA ASP A 89 0.27 -16.06 -5.65
C ASP A 89 0.62 -16.75 -4.32
N GLY A 90 -0.34 -16.70 -3.38
CA GLY A 90 -0.35 -17.52 -2.17
C GLY A 90 0.22 -16.89 -0.89
N TRP A 91 0.62 -15.62 -0.91
CA TRP A 91 1.41 -14.95 0.14
C TRP A 91 0.78 -14.92 1.55
N CYS A 92 -0.56 -14.94 1.68
CA CYS A 92 -1.23 -14.76 2.98
C CYS A 92 -1.24 -15.93 3.96
N HIS A 93 -0.53 -17.03 3.66
CA HIS A 93 -0.49 -18.18 4.55
C HIS A 93 0.41 -18.00 5.79
N ASN A 94 1.40 -17.11 5.71
CA ASN A 94 2.39 -16.90 6.79
C ASN A 94 2.15 -15.64 7.61
N TYR A 95 1.22 -14.78 7.20
CA TYR A 95 0.94 -13.52 7.89
C TYR A 95 -0.33 -13.68 8.70
N THR A 96 -0.15 -13.84 10.01
CA THR A 96 -1.26 -13.82 10.96
C THR A 96 -1.64 -12.38 11.25
N SER A 97 -2.94 -12.09 11.34
CA SER A 97 -3.50 -10.76 11.62
C SER A 97 -3.24 -10.24 13.04
N THR A 98 -2.28 -10.82 13.76
CA THR A 98 -2.00 -10.51 15.15
C THR A 98 -0.75 -9.64 15.22
N TRP A 99 -0.86 -8.49 15.89
CA TRP A 99 0.28 -7.64 16.21
C TRP A 99 1.34 -8.45 16.95
N THR A 100 2.56 -8.47 16.40
CA THR A 100 3.71 -9.13 17.01
C THR A 100 4.74 -8.08 17.41
N PRO A 101 5.14 -8.01 18.69
CA PRO A 101 5.99 -6.93 19.21
C PRO A 101 7.39 -6.87 18.60
N ASN A 102 7.88 -7.99 18.06
CA ASN A 102 9.22 -8.11 17.48
C ASN A 102 9.20 -8.19 15.94
N ALA A 103 8.05 -7.98 15.31
CA ALA A 103 7.96 -7.95 13.86
C ALA A 103 8.49 -6.62 13.30
N THR A 104 9.00 -6.69 12.07
CA THR A 104 9.38 -5.51 11.31
C THR A 104 8.14 -4.73 10.88
N ASN A 105 8.32 -3.44 10.61
CA ASN A 105 7.26 -2.59 10.06
C ASN A 105 6.66 -3.17 8.77
N GLU A 106 7.51 -3.73 7.91
CA GLU A 106 7.11 -4.43 6.69
C GLU A 106 6.15 -5.56 7.00
N THR A 107 6.46 -6.38 8.01
CA THR A 107 5.61 -7.51 8.43
C THR A 107 4.22 -7.04 8.85
N HIS A 108 4.10 -5.86 9.49
CA HIS A 108 2.81 -5.31 9.86
C HIS A 108 2.01 -4.81 8.65
N TYR A 109 2.62 -4.10 7.71
CA TYR A 109 1.95 -3.64 6.48
C TYR A 109 1.43 -4.81 5.66
N LEU A 110 2.29 -5.80 5.52
CA LEU A 110 2.01 -7.07 4.89
C LEU A 110 0.82 -7.76 5.59
N ALA A 111 0.86 -7.91 6.92
CA ALA A 111 -0.25 -8.53 7.64
C ALA A 111 -1.58 -7.77 7.44
N ALA A 112 -1.54 -6.44 7.39
CA ALA A 112 -2.70 -5.61 7.10
C ALA A 112 -3.29 -5.89 5.72
N GLU A 113 -2.44 -5.91 4.68
CA GLU A 113 -2.85 -6.22 3.31
C GLU A 113 -3.52 -7.61 3.25
N CYS A 114 -2.94 -8.61 3.90
CA CYS A 114 -3.51 -9.95 3.93
C CYS A 114 -4.86 -10.04 4.61
N LEU A 115 -5.03 -9.32 5.72
CA LEU A 115 -6.30 -9.24 6.39
C LEU A 115 -7.36 -8.68 5.43
N GLY A 116 -7.04 -7.63 4.69
CA GLY A 116 -7.93 -7.06 3.69
C GLY A 116 -8.23 -8.04 2.54
N ARG A 117 -7.20 -8.63 1.93
CA ARG A 117 -7.38 -9.60 0.82
C ARG A 117 -8.21 -10.83 1.19
N SER A 118 -8.18 -11.23 2.46
CA SER A 118 -8.97 -12.35 2.97
C SER A 118 -10.39 -11.95 3.39
N ASN A 119 -10.82 -10.71 3.09
CA ASN A 119 -12.08 -10.12 3.55
C ASN A 119 -12.25 -10.15 5.08
N GLY A 120 -11.15 -10.08 5.83
CA GLY A 120 -11.18 -9.96 7.30
C GLY A 120 -11.59 -8.55 7.75
N ASP A 121 -12.00 -8.38 9.00
CA ASP A 121 -12.54 -7.11 9.49
C ASP A 121 -11.43 -6.12 9.90
N CYS A 122 -11.11 -5.18 9.00
CA CYS A 122 -10.13 -4.11 9.24
C CYS A 122 -10.54 -3.16 10.38
N SER A 123 -11.84 -2.93 10.61
CA SER A 123 -12.30 -2.03 11.67
C SER A 123 -12.08 -2.65 13.05
N SER A 124 -12.29 -3.96 13.17
CA SER A 124 -12.03 -4.71 14.40
C SER A 124 -10.54 -4.92 14.66
N ALA A 125 -9.72 -5.04 13.62
CA ALA A 125 -8.27 -5.21 13.75
C ALA A 125 -7.54 -3.93 14.15
N TYR A 126 -8.05 -2.75 13.73
CA TYR A 126 -7.48 -1.44 14.02
C TYR A 126 -8.50 -0.54 14.76
N PRO A 127 -8.90 -0.89 15.99
CA PRO A 127 -10.03 -0.27 16.69
C PRO A 127 -9.74 1.12 17.23
N ILE A 128 -8.45 1.51 17.33
CA ILE A 128 -8.03 2.85 17.76
C ILE A 128 -8.46 3.91 16.72
N VAL A 129 -8.63 3.48 15.47
CA VAL A 129 -9.00 4.35 14.36
C VAL A 129 -10.54 4.46 14.29
N PRO A 130 -11.15 5.62 14.58
CA PRO A 130 -12.59 5.72 14.83
C PRO A 130 -13.46 5.70 13.55
N ARG A 131 -12.87 5.96 12.38
CA ARG A 131 -13.54 5.97 11.06
C ARG A 131 -12.54 5.51 9.99
N SER A 132 -13.01 5.08 8.82
CA SER A 132 -12.11 4.78 7.71
C SER A 132 -11.20 5.98 7.41
N PRO A 133 -9.87 5.82 7.44
CA PRO A 133 -8.97 6.90 7.06
C PRO A 133 -9.05 7.23 5.56
N LEU A 134 -9.42 6.27 4.71
CA LEU A 134 -9.66 6.51 3.29
C LEU A 134 -10.86 7.45 3.09
N ASP A 135 -11.95 7.27 3.84
CA ASP A 135 -13.08 8.21 3.84
C ASP A 135 -12.65 9.61 4.29
N PHE A 136 -11.80 9.70 5.31
CA PHE A 136 -11.26 10.97 5.78
C PHE A 136 -10.40 11.68 4.72
N ILE A 137 -9.47 10.96 4.10
CA ILE A 137 -8.61 11.49 3.04
C ILE A 137 -9.47 11.96 1.86
N SER A 138 -10.46 11.17 1.45
CA SER A 138 -11.39 11.53 0.38
C SER A 138 -12.15 12.82 0.70
N GLN A 139 -12.63 12.99 1.93
CA GLN A 139 -13.29 14.22 2.37
C GLN A 139 -12.35 15.43 2.31
N GLN A 140 -11.10 15.28 2.76
CA GLN A 140 -10.14 16.37 2.76
C GLN A 140 -9.77 16.79 1.33
N ILE A 141 -9.50 15.84 0.44
CA ILE A 141 -9.20 16.12 -0.98
C ILE A 141 -10.37 16.89 -1.62
N ASN A 142 -11.61 16.43 -1.40
CA ASN A 142 -12.79 17.10 -1.95
C ASN A 142 -12.98 18.50 -1.38
N TYR A 143 -12.67 18.72 -0.10
CA TYR A 143 -12.74 20.05 0.51
C TYR A 143 -11.77 21.02 -0.18
N GLU A 144 -10.49 20.64 -0.31
CA GLU A 144 -9.46 21.46 -0.95
C GLU A 144 -9.81 21.82 -2.41
N LEU A 145 -10.40 20.87 -3.17
CA LEU A 145 -10.82 21.09 -4.55
C LEU A 145 -12.01 22.04 -4.71
N VAL A 146 -12.85 22.17 -3.68
CA VAL A 146 -14.04 23.04 -3.70
C VAL A 146 -13.77 24.41 -3.08
N SER A 147 -12.80 24.52 -2.17
CA SER A 147 -12.45 25.77 -1.48
C SER A 147 -11.24 26.52 -2.03
N GLY A 148 -10.49 25.93 -2.98
CA GLY A 148 -9.38 26.57 -3.70
C GLY A 148 -9.79 27.20 -5.02
#